data_AF-A0AAW0GAS4-F1
#
_entry.id   AF-A0AAW0GAS4-F1
#
_cell.length_a   1.000
_cell.length_b   1.000
_cell.length_c   1.000
_cell.angle_alpha   90.00
_cell.angle_beta   90.00
_cell.angle_gamma   90.00
#
_symmetry.space_group_name_H-M   'P 1'
#
loop_
_entity.id
_entity.type
_entity.pdbx_description
1 polymer ?
#
loop_
_entity_poly.entity_id
_entity_poly.type
_entity_poly.pdbx_seq_one_letter_code
_entity_poly.pdbx_strand_id
1 'polypeptide(L)'
;MSSCLWDFEDGVFRLELFLPEDYPMAPPKVRFLTKIYHPNIDKLGRICLDILKDKWSPALQIRTVLLSVQALLSSPNPDDPLATDVAKHYKENEKDAQRVSREWTEKFASA
;
A
#
# COMPACT_ATOMS: atom_id res chain seq x y z
N MET A 1 -15.60 -10.48 -11.36
CA MET A 1 -15.85 -9.50 -10.28
C MET A 1 -14.75 -9.70 -9.26
N SER A 2 -13.66 -8.93 -9.35
CA SER A 2 -12.44 -9.18 -8.56
C SER A 2 -12.70 -8.91 -7.08
N SER A 3 -12.33 -9.87 -6.24
CA SER A 3 -12.49 -9.94 -4.79
C SER A 3 -11.62 -8.94 -3.99
N CYS A 4 -11.04 -7.95 -4.63
CA CYS A 4 -9.81 -7.32 -4.15
C CYS A 4 -10.02 -6.21 -3.10
N LEU A 5 -11.23 -5.67 -2.96
CA LEU A 5 -11.55 -4.66 -1.95
C LEU A 5 -12.00 -5.25 -0.60
N TRP A 6 -12.33 -6.55 -0.55
CA TRP A 6 -12.84 -7.20 0.69
C TRP A 6 -11.74 -7.53 1.71
N ASP A 7 -10.46 -7.38 1.35
CA ASP A 7 -9.32 -7.73 2.21
C ASP A 7 -9.01 -6.61 3.23
N PHE A 8 -9.26 -5.36 2.83
CA PHE A 8 -8.95 -4.15 3.59
C PHE A 8 -10.20 -3.33 3.91
N GLU A 9 -11.37 -3.89 3.64
CA GLU A 9 -12.67 -3.27 3.92
C GLU A 9 -12.79 -2.90 5.41
N ASP A 10 -13.45 -1.77 5.67
CA ASP A 10 -13.65 -1.16 7.00
C ASP A 10 -12.37 -0.81 7.79
N GLY A 11 -11.19 -1.08 7.23
CA GLY A 11 -9.91 -0.73 7.85
C GLY A 11 -9.56 0.76 7.73
N VAL A 12 -9.09 1.34 8.83
CA VAL A 12 -8.51 2.69 8.91
C VAL A 12 -6.99 2.60 8.96
N PHE A 13 -6.37 2.91 7.82
CA PHE A 13 -4.91 2.84 7.67
C PHE A 13 -4.27 4.21 7.85
N ARG A 14 -3.41 4.33 8.87
CA ARG A 14 -2.65 5.55 9.14
C ARG A 14 -1.38 5.57 8.28
N LEU A 15 -1.18 6.69 7.59
CA LEU A 15 -0.01 6.95 6.76
C LEU A 15 0.79 8.11 7.36
N GLU A 16 2.12 8.04 7.23
CA GLU A 16 3.02 9.17 7.44
C GLU A 16 3.45 9.69 6.08
N LEU A 17 3.33 11.02 5.90
CA LEU A 17 3.80 11.73 4.71
C LEU A 17 4.89 12.70 5.16
N PHE A 18 6.09 12.51 4.62
CA PHE A 18 7.20 13.43 4.81
C PHE A 18 7.39 14.26 3.53
N LEU A 19 7.23 15.57 3.65
CA LEU A 19 7.48 16.52 2.57
C LEU A 19 8.95 16.98 2.69
N PRO A 20 9.81 16.70 1.70
CA PRO A 20 11.19 17.20 1.72
C PRO A 20 11.24 18.72 1.51
N GLU A 21 12.40 19.32 1.76
CA GLU A 21 12.63 20.78 1.64
C GLU A 21 12.37 21.30 0.22
N ASP A 22 12.65 20.48 -0.80
CA ASP A 22 12.45 20.79 -2.21
C ASP A 22 11.07 20.37 -2.74
N TYR A 23 10.12 19.99 -1.87
CA TYR A 23 8.73 19.77 -2.28
C TYR A 23 8.12 21.08 -2.83
N PRO A 24 7.43 21.08 -3.99
CA PRO A 24 6.95 19.92 -4.75
C PRO A 24 7.87 19.45 -5.90
N MET A 25 9.09 19.95 -6.03
CA MET A 25 10.02 19.50 -7.07
C MET A 25 10.46 18.04 -6.86
N ALA A 26 10.66 17.62 -5.60
CA ALA A 26 10.78 16.21 -5.24
C ALA A 26 9.47 15.62 -4.70
N PRO A 27 9.25 14.31 -4.86
CA PRO A 27 8.07 13.63 -4.33
C PRO A 27 8.05 13.59 -2.80
N PRO A 28 6.86 13.51 -2.19
CA PRO A 28 6.74 13.20 -0.78
C PRO A 28 7.18 11.75 -0.53
N LYS A 29 7.72 11.48 0.66
CA LYS A 29 7.94 10.10 1.12
C LYS A 29 6.71 9.64 1.89
N VAL A 30 6.15 8.49 1.52
CA VAL A 30 4.94 7.95 2.14
C VAL A 30 5.23 6.57 2.72
N ARG A 31 4.76 6.32 3.94
CA ARG A 31 4.78 4.98 4.54
C ARG A 31 3.54 4.71 5.39
N PHE A 32 3.16 3.45 5.49
CA PHE A 32 2.17 2.98 6.45
C PHE A 32 2.74 3.00 7.87
N LEU A 33 1.97 3.59 8.79
CA LEU A 33 2.16 3.45 10.23
C LEU A 33 1.38 2.25 10.76
N THR A 34 0.19 2.03 10.21
CA THR A 34 -0.61 0.83 10.47
C THR A 34 0.07 -0.39 9.84
N LYS A 35 0.25 -1.47 10.62
CA LYS A 35 0.77 -2.73 10.08
C LYS A 35 -0.23 -3.29 9.07
N ILE A 36 0.28 -3.80 7.95
CA ILE A 36 -0.53 -4.33 6.85
C ILE A 36 0.14 -5.55 6.24
N TYR A 37 -0.67 -6.52 5.83
CA TYR A 37 -0.23 -7.70 5.08
C TYR A 37 -0.51 -7.47 3.60
N HIS A 38 0.49 -7.04 2.84
CA HIS A 38 0.30 -6.68 1.42
C HIS A 38 1.60 -6.89 0.62
N PRO A 39 1.56 -7.48 -0.59
CA PRO A 39 2.76 -7.78 -1.40
C PRO A 39 3.66 -6.57 -1.68
N ASN A 40 3.07 -5.39 -1.94
CA ASN A 40 3.79 -4.17 -2.30
C ASN A 40 4.10 -3.23 -1.11
N ILE A 41 3.88 -3.68 0.12
CA ILE A 41 4.16 -2.89 1.33
C ILE A 41 5.00 -3.74 2.28
N ASP A 42 6.17 -3.25 2.69
CA ASP A 42 7.06 -4.02 3.55
C ASP A 42 6.76 -3.88 5.05
N LYS A 43 7.55 -4.57 5.87
CA LYS A 43 7.42 -4.57 7.35
C LYS A 43 7.65 -3.21 8.00
N LEU A 44 8.28 -2.26 7.30
CA LEU A 44 8.49 -0.88 7.74
C LEU A 44 7.41 0.07 7.21
N GLY A 45 6.42 -0.46 6.47
CA GLY A 45 5.33 0.28 5.85
C GLY A 45 5.74 1.02 4.58
N ARG A 46 6.93 0.77 4.03
CA ARG A 46 7.39 1.44 2.79
C ARG A 46 6.56 0.95 1.61
N ILE A 47 6.26 1.87 0.69
CA ILE A 47 5.43 1.61 -0.48
C ILE A 47 6.28 1.78 -1.75
N CYS A 48 6.15 0.86 -2.70
CA CYS A 48 6.69 1.05 -4.05
C CYS A 48 5.58 1.59 -4.96
N LEU A 49 5.62 2.90 -5.25
CA LEU A 49 4.76 3.54 -6.25
C LEU A 49 5.63 4.38 -7.18
N ASP A 50 5.43 4.24 -8.47
CA ASP A 50 6.14 4.96 -9.54
C ASP A 50 5.91 6.47 -9.49
N ILE A 51 4.69 6.90 -9.12
CA ILE A 51 4.36 8.32 -8.91
C ILE A 51 5.13 8.95 -7.75
N LEU A 52 5.74 8.16 -6.86
CA LEU A 52 6.62 8.64 -5.78
C LEU A 52 8.11 8.54 -6.16
N LYS A 53 8.40 8.25 -7.44
CA LYS A 53 9.75 8.06 -7.99
C LYS A 53 9.87 8.82 -9.32
N ASP A 54 10.00 8.10 -10.43
CA ASP A 54 10.28 8.62 -11.77
C ASP A 54 9.06 9.24 -12.45
N LYS A 55 7.84 8.90 -12.00
CA LYS A 55 6.60 9.51 -12.52
C LYS A 55 6.06 10.64 -11.66
N TRP A 56 6.83 11.11 -10.67
CA TRP A 56 6.47 12.28 -9.91
C TRP A 56 6.43 13.52 -10.82
N SER A 57 5.43 14.36 -10.61
CA SER A 57 5.33 15.69 -11.21
C SER A 57 4.88 16.66 -10.14
N PRO A 58 5.45 17.89 -10.07
CA PRO A 58 5.01 18.92 -9.14
C PRO A 58 3.52 19.30 -9.27
N ALA A 59 2.88 18.93 -10.38
CA ALA A 59 1.44 19.10 -10.59
C ALA A 59 0.57 18.05 -9.86
N LEU A 60 1.17 16.95 -9.38
CA LEU A 60 0.46 15.93 -8.62
C LEU A 60 0.13 16.43 -7.21
N GLN A 61 -1.14 16.32 -6.86
CA GLN A 61 -1.62 16.67 -5.52
C GLN A 61 -1.46 15.50 -4.56
N ILE A 62 -1.34 15.79 -3.26
CA ILE A 62 -1.38 14.77 -2.19
C ILE A 62 -2.63 13.89 -2.31
N ARG A 63 -3.77 14.46 -2.72
CA ARG A 63 -5.00 13.71 -3.00
C ARG A 63 -4.78 12.60 -4.03
N THR A 64 -4.07 12.89 -5.12
CA THR A 64 -3.76 11.90 -6.16
C THR A 64 -2.86 10.79 -5.61
N VAL A 65 -1.87 11.16 -4.79
CA VAL A 65 -1.01 10.19 -4.10
C VAL A 65 -1.84 9.23 -3.23
N LEU A 66 -2.74 9.76 -2.40
CA LEU A 66 -3.59 8.94 -1.52
C LEU A 66 -4.53 8.03 -2.31
N LEU A 67 -5.11 8.52 -3.42
CA LEU A 67 -5.93 7.71 -4.31
C LEU A 67 -5.13 6.58 -4.98
N SER A 68 -3.89 6.84 -5.38
CA SER A 68 -3.02 5.79 -5.93
C SER A 68 -2.64 4.74 -4.88
N VAL A 69 -2.42 5.15 -3.62
CA VAL A 69 -2.22 4.19 -2.52
C VAL A 69 -3.47 3.34 -2.30
N GLN A 70 -4.66 3.94 -2.32
CA GLN A 70 -5.93 3.20 -2.20
C GLN A 70 -6.14 2.23 -3.38
N ALA A 71 -5.81 2.66 -4.60
CA ALA A 71 -5.85 1.81 -5.78
C ALA A 71 -4.88 0.62 -5.67
N LEU A 72 -3.68 0.83 -5.11
CA LEU A 72 -2.71 -0.23 -4.85
C LEU A 72 -3.27 -1.28 -3.88
N LEU A 73 -3.92 -0.85 -2.79
CA LEU A 73 -4.60 -1.78 -1.87
C LEU A 73 -5.70 -2.60 -2.55
N SER A 74 -6.35 -2.01 -3.55
CA SER A 74 -7.44 -2.63 -4.29
C SER A 74 -6.94 -3.54 -5.42
N SER A 75 -5.65 -3.57 -5.71
CA SER A 75 -5.05 -4.35 -6.78
C SER A 75 -3.57 -4.62 -6.47
N PRO A 76 -3.28 -5.53 -5.52
CA PRO A 76 -1.91 -5.94 -5.22
C PRO A 76 -1.20 -6.48 -6.46
N ASN A 77 0.08 -6.17 -6.59
CA ASN A 77 0.94 -6.68 -7.66
C ASN A 77 2.05 -7.59 -7.09
N PRO A 78 1.82 -8.91 -6.98
CA PRO A 78 2.82 -9.83 -6.44
C PRO A 78 4.02 -10.06 -7.38
N ASP A 79 3.99 -9.56 -8.62
CA ASP A 79 5.11 -9.65 -9.58
C ASP A 79 6.17 -8.56 -9.38
N ASP A 80 5.83 -7.46 -8.70
CA ASP A 80 6.78 -6.41 -8.29
C ASP A 80 6.68 -6.12 -6.77
N PRO A 81 7.08 -7.08 -5.90
CA PRO A 81 6.81 -6.99 -4.48
C PRO A 81 7.89 -6.26 -3.69
N LEU A 82 7.48 -5.63 -2.58
CA LEU A 82 8.41 -5.24 -1.51
C LEU A 82 8.47 -6.29 -0.40
N ALA A 83 7.38 -6.99 -0.15
CA ALA A 83 7.29 -8.11 0.79
C ALA A 83 7.29 -9.44 0.01
N THR A 84 8.47 -9.99 -0.24
CA THR A 84 8.65 -11.18 -1.08
C THR A 84 8.01 -12.43 -0.48
N ASP A 85 7.96 -12.55 0.85
CA ASP A 85 7.27 -13.60 1.59
C ASP A 85 5.75 -13.52 1.39
N VAL A 86 5.18 -12.33 1.53
CA VAL A 86 3.75 -12.08 1.29
C VAL A 86 3.39 -12.33 -0.18
N ALA A 87 4.20 -11.83 -1.11
CA ALA A 87 3.99 -12.03 -2.53
C ALA A 87 4.05 -13.50 -2.94
N LYS A 88 5.00 -14.26 -2.39
CA LYS A 88 5.07 -15.71 -2.58
C LYS A 88 3.79 -16.38 -2.08
N HIS A 89 3.31 -16.01 -0.89
CA HIS A 89 2.07 -16.55 -0.35
C HIS A 89 0.85 -16.24 -1.25
N TYR A 90 0.72 -15.00 -1.72
CA TYR A 90 -0.33 -14.60 -2.68
C TYR A 90 -0.29 -15.43 -3.98
N LYS A 91 0.91 -15.75 -4.50
CA LYS A 91 1.07 -16.58 -5.70
C LYS A 91 0.77 -18.06 -5.47
N GLU A 92 1.12 -18.58 -4.30
CA GLU A 92 0.92 -20.00 -3.96
C GLU A 92 -0.53 -20.30 -3.55
N ASN A 93 -1.15 -19.41 -2.76
CA ASN A 93 -2.51 -19.56 -2.26
C ASN A 93 -3.15 -18.20 -2.01
N GLU A 94 -3.66 -17.58 -3.07
CA GLU A 94 -4.29 -16.26 -3.02
C GLU A 94 -5.42 -16.17 -1.99
N LYS A 95 -6.28 -17.19 -1.90
CA LYS A 95 -7.43 -17.19 -0.96
C LYS A 95 -6.99 -17.17 0.49
N ASP A 96 -5.94 -17.92 0.83
CA ASP A 96 -5.41 -17.91 2.19
C ASP A 96 -4.70 -16.59 2.51
N ALA A 97 -3.94 -16.06 1.55
CA ALA A 97 -3.31 -14.76 1.69
C ALA A 97 -4.34 -13.63 1.90
N GLN A 98 -5.45 -13.64 1.17
CA GLN A 98 -6.58 -12.72 1.33
C GLN A 98 -7.21 -12.85 2.74
N ARG A 99 -7.41 -14.08 3.23
CA ARG A 99 -7.87 -14.33 4.61
C ARG A 99 -6.92 -13.72 5.64
N VAL A 100 -5.61 -13.92 5.48
CA VAL A 100 -4.60 -13.33 6.38
C VAL A 100 -4.60 -11.80 6.31
N SER A 101 -4.77 -11.22 5.11
CA SER A 101 -4.91 -9.76 4.95
C SER A 101 -6.08 -9.22 5.74
N ARG A 102 -7.25 -9.87 5.69
CA ARG A 102 -8.41 -9.49 6.49
C ARG A 102 -8.14 -9.59 8.00
N GLU A 103 -7.55 -10.67 8.47
CA GLU A 103 -7.19 -10.85 9.88
C GLU A 103 -6.23 -9.75 10.37
N TRP A 104 -5.30 -9.31 9.51
CA TRP A 104 -4.42 -8.19 9.81
C TRP A 104 -5.16 -6.86 9.84
N THR A 105 -6.07 -6.62 8.89
CA THR A 105 -6.93 -5.43 8.85
C THR A 105 -7.73 -5.31 10.14
N GLU A 106 -8.44 -6.36 10.56
CA GLU A 106 -9.22 -6.39 11.79
C GLU A 106 -8.36 -6.10 13.03
N LYS A 107 -7.14 -6.66 13.06
CA LYS A 107 -6.24 -6.57 14.22
C LYS A 107 -5.52 -5.24 14.34
N PHE A 108 -5.15 -4.61 13.23
CA PHE A 108 -4.23 -3.46 13.23
C PHE A 108 -4.84 -2.17 12.67
N ALA A 109 -5.92 -2.28 11.90
CA ALA A 109 -6.57 -1.16 11.23
C ALA A 109 -8.01 -0.92 11.74
N SER A 110 -8.42 -1.54 12.84
CA SER A 110 -9.67 -1.18 13.54
C SER A 110 -9.55 0.21 14.18
N ALA A 111 -10.64 0.97 14.15
CA ALA A 111 -10.74 2.34 14.69
C ALA A 111 -10.74 2.36 16.22
#